data_AF-A0ABD0NJZ8-F1
#
_entry.id   AF-A0ABD0NJZ8-F1
#
_cell.length_a   1.000
_cell.length_b   1.000
_cell.length_c   1.000
_cell.angle_alpha   90.00
_cell.angle_beta   90.00
_cell.angle_gamma   90.00
#
_symmetry.space_group_name_H-M   'P 1'
#
loop_
_entity.id
_entity.type
_entity.pdbx_description
1 polymer ?
#
loop_
_entity_poly.entity_id
_entity_poly.type
_entity_poly.pdbx_seq_one_letter_code
_entity_poly.pdbx_strand_id
1 'polypeptide(L)'
;GDTVTLHTDVKINQQEKIEWYFNDTRIAYISGDLSFICTDVQCNEDTERFKDRLKLDNQTGSLTIMNIRTTDSGLYTLEIIKFSNKETTFSVTVY
;
A
#
# COMPACT_ATOMS: atom_id res chain seq x y z
N GLY A 1 -14.73 9.64 9.44
CA GLY A 1 -14.99 8.59 8.43
C GLY A 1 -14.50 7.29 9.00
N ASP A 2 -14.90 6.18 8.41
CA ASP A 2 -14.49 4.86 8.87
C ASP A 2 -13.03 4.57 8.50
N THR A 3 -12.48 3.52 9.10
CA THR A 3 -11.14 3.03 8.83
C THR A 3 -11.24 1.65 8.21
N VAL A 4 -10.52 1.44 7.12
CA VAL A 4 -10.44 0.14 6.45
C VAL A 4 -8.99 -0.30 6.44
N THR A 5 -8.75 -1.57 6.78
CA THR A 5 -7.45 -2.21 6.67
C THR A 5 -7.51 -3.28 5.60
N LEU A 6 -6.66 -3.14 4.59
CA LEU A 6 -6.41 -4.14 3.58
C LEU A 6 -5.35 -5.08 4.13
N HIS A 7 -5.81 -6.16 4.73
CA HIS A 7 -4.95 -7.17 5.32
C HIS A 7 -4.17 -7.92 4.26
N THR A 8 -2.88 -8.10 4.52
CA THR A 8 -2.01 -8.96 3.75
C THR A 8 -1.69 -10.19 4.59
N ASP A 9 -1.93 -11.38 4.05
CA ASP A 9 -1.56 -12.66 4.71
C ASP A 9 -0.06 -12.97 4.57
N VAL A 10 0.75 -11.92 4.45
CA VAL A 10 2.19 -12.02 4.16
C VAL A 10 2.96 -11.63 5.41
N LYS A 11 4.02 -12.39 5.71
CA LYS A 11 5.05 -11.97 6.66
C LYS A 11 6.19 -11.38 5.86
N ILE A 12 6.46 -10.09 6.07
CA ILE A 12 7.53 -9.41 5.35
C ILE A 12 8.87 -10.00 5.77
N ASN A 13 9.58 -10.61 4.82
CA ASN A 13 10.96 -11.02 5.02
C ASN A 13 11.91 -9.98 4.42
N GLN A 14 13.09 -9.85 5.02
CA GLN A 14 14.17 -9.05 4.43
C GLN A 14 14.43 -9.56 3.00
N GLN A 15 14.44 -8.66 2.01
CA GLN A 15 14.53 -8.83 0.54
C GLN A 15 13.22 -8.70 -0.24
N GLU A 16 12.06 -8.62 0.41
CA GLU A 16 10.76 -8.45 -0.25
C GLU A 16 10.37 -6.97 -0.28
N LYS A 17 10.19 -6.40 -1.47
CA LYS A 17 9.61 -5.06 -1.60
C LYS A 17 8.10 -5.17 -1.65
N ILE A 18 7.41 -4.23 -1.02
CA ILE A 18 5.95 -4.12 -1.06
C ILE A 18 5.57 -2.81 -1.69
N GLU A 19 4.71 -2.87 -2.70
CA GLU A 19 4.15 -1.72 -3.38
C GLU A 19 2.63 -1.81 -3.35
N TRP A 20 2.00 -0.73 -2.88
CA TRP A 20 0.56 -0.56 -2.94
C TRP A 20 0.21 0.46 -4.01
N TYR A 21 -0.77 0.10 -4.83
CA TYR A 21 -1.30 0.92 -5.91
C TYR A 21 -2.77 1.22 -5.69
N PHE A 22 -3.19 2.41 -6.07
CA PHE A 22 -4.58 2.82 -6.25
C PHE A 22 -4.78 3.27 -7.70
N ASN A 23 -5.62 2.55 -8.46
CA ASN A 23 -5.84 2.81 -9.89
C ASN A 23 -4.52 3.08 -10.66
N ASP A 24 -3.55 2.18 -10.52
CA ASP A 24 -2.20 2.26 -11.14
C ASP A 24 -1.24 3.33 -10.59
N THR A 25 -1.69 4.15 -9.63
CA THR A 25 -0.83 5.11 -8.93
C THR A 25 -0.26 4.49 -7.66
N ARG A 26 1.07 4.44 -7.50
CA ARG A 26 1.70 3.94 -6.27
C ARG A 26 1.41 4.89 -5.11
N ILE A 27 0.76 4.38 -4.06
CA ILE A 27 0.33 5.14 -2.87
C ILE A 27 1.11 4.78 -1.61
N ALA A 28 1.77 3.63 -1.57
CA ALA A 28 2.64 3.25 -0.45
C ALA A 28 3.74 2.28 -0.90
N TYR A 29 4.87 2.30 -0.20
CA TYR A 29 6.02 1.45 -0.52
C TYR A 29 6.81 1.08 0.73
N ILE A 30 7.27 -0.17 0.78
CA ILE A 30 8.30 -0.66 1.69
C ILE A 30 9.45 -1.23 0.88
N SER A 31 10.66 -0.75 1.17
CA SER A 31 11.92 -1.33 0.69
C SER A 31 12.20 -2.68 1.34
N GLY A 32 12.83 -3.59 0.60
CA GLY A 32 13.07 -4.95 1.09
C GLY A 32 14.08 -5.05 2.25
N ASP A 33 14.92 -4.04 2.46
CA ASP A 33 15.79 -3.93 3.63
C ASP A 33 15.12 -3.17 4.80
N LEU A 34 13.85 -2.77 4.65
CA LEU A 34 13.06 -2.02 5.61
C LEU A 34 13.66 -0.65 5.99
N SER A 35 14.64 -0.15 5.21
CA SER A 35 15.33 1.12 5.49
C SER A 35 14.48 2.33 5.06
N PHE A 36 13.62 2.13 4.08
CA PHE A 36 12.76 3.14 3.51
C PHE A 36 11.30 2.67 3.44
N ILE A 37 10.42 3.51 3.96
CA ILE A 37 8.97 3.35 3.91
C ILE A 37 8.40 4.71 3.54
N CYS A 38 7.48 4.74 2.59
CA CYS A 38 6.71 5.94 2.30
C CYS A 38 5.23 5.61 2.16
N THR A 39 4.40 6.62 2.35
CA THR A 39 2.97 6.60 2.05
C THR A 39 2.61 7.92 1.39
N ASP A 40 1.44 7.98 0.73
CA ASP A 40 0.83 9.21 0.26
C ASP A 40 1.83 10.15 -0.46
N VAL A 41 1.84 11.43 -0.12
CA VAL A 41 2.66 12.46 -0.76
C VAL A 41 4.15 12.19 -0.59
N GLN A 42 4.55 11.38 0.39
CA GLN A 42 5.94 10.96 0.56
C GLN A 42 6.37 9.94 -0.52
N CYS A 43 5.42 9.18 -1.07
CA CYS A 43 5.68 8.26 -2.18
C CYS A 43 5.43 8.89 -3.55
N ASN A 44 4.38 9.70 -3.67
CA ASN A 44 3.95 10.28 -4.93
C ASN A 44 3.12 11.55 -4.66
N GLU A 45 3.57 12.69 -5.20
CA GLU A 45 2.89 13.98 -5.06
C GLU A 45 1.43 13.95 -5.56
N ASP A 46 1.10 13.10 -6.54
CA ASP A 46 -0.27 12.94 -7.07
C ASP A 46 -1.25 12.27 -6.08
N THR A 47 -0.79 11.92 -4.88
CA THR A 47 -1.59 11.23 -3.87
C THR A 47 -2.00 12.12 -2.71
N GLU A 48 -2.00 13.45 -2.89
CA GLU A 48 -2.48 14.43 -1.89
C GLU A 48 -3.83 14.09 -1.27
N ARG A 49 -4.74 13.47 -2.04
CA ARG A 49 -6.03 12.97 -1.53
C ARG A 49 -5.86 12.07 -0.30
N PHE A 50 -4.79 11.30 -0.23
CA PHE A 50 -4.48 10.35 0.83
C PHE A 50 -3.56 10.90 1.92
N LYS A 51 -3.16 12.17 1.83
CA LYS A 51 -2.24 12.83 2.76
C LYS A 51 -2.69 12.64 4.21
N ASP A 52 -1.78 12.13 5.04
CA ASP A 52 -1.98 11.83 6.47
C ASP A 52 -3.08 10.79 6.76
N ARG A 53 -3.56 10.06 5.73
CA ARG A 53 -4.64 9.06 5.84
C ARG A 53 -4.18 7.62 5.59
N LEU A 54 -2.96 7.41 5.10
CA LEU A 54 -2.42 6.07 4.88
C LEU A 54 -1.48 5.68 6.00
N LYS A 55 -1.56 4.42 6.41
CA LYS A 55 -0.61 3.79 7.32
C LYS A 55 -0.27 2.41 6.81
N LEU A 56 1.03 2.14 6.66
CA LEU A 56 1.53 0.87 6.19
C LEU A 56 2.17 0.11 7.35
N ASP A 57 1.76 -1.15 7.55
CA ASP A 57 2.35 -2.04 8.55
C ASP A 57 3.61 -2.69 7.96
N ASN A 58 4.76 -2.45 8.59
CA ASN A 58 6.05 -2.93 8.12
C ASN A 58 6.37 -4.39 8.54
N GLN A 59 5.50 -5.04 9.30
CA GLN A 59 5.62 -6.45 9.64
C GLN A 59 4.79 -7.34 8.69
N THR A 60 3.59 -6.86 8.34
CA THR A 60 2.64 -7.64 7.52
C THR A 60 2.55 -7.14 6.08
N GLY A 61 2.75 -5.84 5.84
CA GLY A 61 2.48 -5.20 4.55
C GLY A 61 1.06 -4.65 4.43
N SER A 62 0.26 -4.74 5.49
CA SER A 62 -1.14 -4.33 5.49
C SER A 62 -1.26 -2.82 5.34
N LEU A 63 -2.13 -2.37 4.44
CA LEU A 63 -2.42 -0.96 4.23
C LEU A 63 -3.69 -0.57 4.99
N THR A 64 -3.58 0.42 5.87
CA THR A 64 -4.72 1.03 6.56
C THR A 64 -5.03 2.39 5.95
N ILE A 65 -6.29 2.59 5.60
CA ILE A 65 -6.83 3.83 5.06
C ILE A 65 -7.77 4.41 6.12
N MET A 66 -7.39 5.56 6.67
CA MET A 66 -8.14 6.26 7.71
C MET A 66 -9.08 7.29 7.08
N ASN A 67 -10.22 7.53 7.74
CA ASN A 67 -11.19 8.52 7.31
C ASN A 67 -11.61 8.34 5.85
N ILE A 68 -12.02 7.12 5.48
CA ILE A 68 -12.43 6.80 4.12
C ILE A 68 -13.60 7.69 3.67
N ARG A 69 -13.63 7.98 2.36
CA ARG A 69 -14.64 8.76 1.66
C ARG A 69 -15.11 7.97 0.44
N THR A 70 -16.27 8.32 -0.11
CA THR A 70 -16.76 7.73 -1.38
C THR A 70 -15.84 8.00 -2.58
N THR A 71 -14.97 9.01 -2.49
CA THR A 71 -13.93 9.27 -3.48
C THR A 71 -12.74 8.32 -3.35
N ASP A 72 -12.64 7.59 -2.24
CA ASP A 72 -11.59 6.61 -1.99
C ASP A 72 -11.87 5.24 -2.62
N SER A 73 -13.09 5.06 -3.14
CA SER A 73 -13.51 3.90 -3.89
C SER A 73 -12.69 3.74 -5.17
N GLY A 74 -12.30 2.51 -5.48
CA GLY A 74 -11.42 2.19 -6.61
C GLY A 74 -10.64 0.89 -6.41
N LEU A 75 -9.74 0.62 -7.35
CA LEU A 75 -8.94 -0.59 -7.37
C LEU A 75 -7.66 -0.40 -6.56
N TYR A 76 -7.50 -1.21 -5.52
CA TYR A 76 -6.26 -1.30 -4.75
C TYR A 76 -5.53 -2.58 -5.14
N THR A 77 -4.28 -2.44 -5.54
CA THR A 77 -3.43 -3.57 -5.96
C THR A 77 -2.19 -3.65 -5.08
N LEU A 78 -1.88 -4.84 -4.60
CA LEU A 78 -0.67 -5.17 -3.86
C LEU A 78 0.30 -5.92 -4.76
N GLU A 79 1.53 -5.43 -4.83
CA GLU A 79 2.63 -6.07 -5.52
C GLU A 79 3.78 -6.37 -4.56
N ILE A 80 4.25 -7.61 -4.59
CA ILE A 80 5.35 -8.10 -3.78
C ILE A 80 6.47 -8.52 -4.71
N ILE A 81 7.62 -7.88 -4.58
CA ILE A 81 8.77 -8.11 -5.48
C ILE A 81 9.86 -8.82 -4.69
N LYS A 82 10.18 -10.05 -5.11
CA LYS A 82 11.23 -10.89 -4.49
C LYS A 82 12.38 -11.08 -5.46
N PHE A 83 13.57 -10.54 -5.12
CA PHE A 83 14.86 -10.72 -5.82
C PHE A 83 14.98 -10.34 -7.31
N SER A 84 13.89 -10.35 -8.08
CA SER A 84 13.73 -9.98 -9.50
C SER A 84 12.38 -10.46 -10.03
N ASN A 85 11.62 -11.28 -9.29
CA ASN A 85 10.30 -11.73 -9.68
C ASN A 85 9.23 -10.83 -9.05
N LYS A 86 8.33 -10.31 -9.89
CA LYS A 86 7.20 -9.48 -9.47
C LYS A 86 5.98 -10.38 -9.34
N GLU A 87 5.44 -10.46 -8.13
CA GLU A 87 4.23 -11.20 -7.84
C GLU A 87 3.13 -10.19 -7.46
N THR A 88 2.10 -10.08 -8.30
CA THR A 88 0.89 -9.33 -7.93
C THR A 88 0.03 -10.25 -7.08
N THR A 89 -0.11 -9.93 -5.80
CA THR A 89 -0.68 -10.87 -4.83
C THR A 89 -2.18 -10.68 -4.69
N PHE A 90 -2.67 -9.44 -4.76
CA PHE A 90 -4.06 -9.15 -4.42
C PHE A 90 -4.56 -7.87 -5.10
N SER A 91 -5.81 -7.90 -5.55
CA SER A 91 -6.52 -6.74 -6.07
C SER A 91 -7.93 -6.69 -5.46
N VAL A 92 -8.28 -5.56 -4.87
CA VAL A 92 -9.60 -5.34 -4.26
C VAL A 92 -10.23 -4.07 -4.81
N THR A 93 -11.51 -4.14 -5.14
CA THR A 93 -12.31 -2.96 -5.47
C THR A 93 -13.10 -2.55 -4.23
N VAL A 94 -12.87 -1.34 -3.75
CA VAL A 94 -13.61 -0.74 -2.64
C VAL A 94 -14.69 0.17 -3.22
N TYR A 95 -15.93 0.10 -2.72
CA TYR A 95 -17.09 0.90 -3.15
C TYR A 95 -17.52 1.89 -2.07
#